data_AF-A0A5C5RU65-F1
#
_entry.id   AF-A0A5C5RU65-F1
#
_cell.length_a   1.000
_cell.length_b   1.000
_cell.length_c   1.000
_cell.angle_alpha   90.00
_cell.angle_beta   90.00
_cell.angle_gamma   90.00
#
_symmetry.space_group_name_H-M   'P 1'
#
loop_
_entity.id
_entity.type
_entity.pdbx_description
1 polymer ?
#
loop_
_entity_poly.entity_id
_entity_poly.type
_entity_poly.pdbx_seq_one_letter_code
_entity_poly.pdbx_strand_id
1 'polypeptide(L)'
;MTFGSLVQYYGPPPGSRSATWIVYTTLTVYAAYAAAITWTWAVSPASRATTTAVLIGLFVVSTAGCVAQAIGTGSRRDGRPTYYAMNRDGTWVPFVALITPRRVATGPAIGAAILAVLTAGVFLRHSGPTMLDVVAFGVYTVAANGAMALSYRHVRNYHRSAPVDPQ
;
A
#
# COMPACT_ATOMS: atom_id res chain seq x y z
N MET A 1 15.04 47.43 -17.00
CA MET A 1 14.88 46.26 -17.90
C MET A 1 14.87 45.02 -17.03
N THR A 2 13.75 44.32 -17.06
CA THR A 2 13.32 43.26 -16.14
C THR A 2 14.10 41.97 -16.37
N PHE A 3 14.83 41.54 -15.34
CA PHE A 3 15.46 40.23 -15.29
C PHE A 3 14.43 39.16 -14.94
N GLY A 4 14.47 38.05 -15.70
CA GLY A 4 14.05 36.75 -15.21
C GLY A 4 12.56 36.45 -15.32
N SER A 5 12.13 36.03 -16.51
CA SER A 5 11.06 35.03 -16.61
C SER A 5 11.53 33.80 -15.83
N LEU A 6 11.13 33.71 -14.56
CA LEU A 6 11.26 32.53 -13.74
C LEU A 6 10.58 31.40 -14.52
N VAL A 7 11.40 30.47 -15.00
CA VAL A 7 10.95 29.12 -15.32
C VAL A 7 10.16 28.67 -14.12
N GLN A 8 8.83 28.57 -14.26
CA GLN A 8 7.95 28.04 -13.22
C GLN A 8 8.51 26.67 -12.86
N TYR A 9 9.10 26.60 -11.67
CA TYR A 9 9.69 25.36 -11.19
C TYR A 9 8.51 24.43 -10.89
N TYR A 10 8.14 23.57 -11.85
CA TYR A 10 7.21 22.45 -11.64
C TYR A 10 7.87 21.31 -10.83
N GLY A 11 8.74 21.68 -9.89
CA GLY A 11 9.36 20.75 -8.95
C GLY A 11 8.50 20.61 -7.70
N PRO A 12 8.65 19.51 -6.96
CA PRO A 12 7.93 19.33 -5.72
C PRO A 12 8.40 20.40 -4.69
N PRO A 13 7.58 20.75 -3.68
CA PRO A 13 7.93 21.81 -2.73
C PRO A 13 9.32 21.58 -2.09
N PRO A 14 10.10 22.64 -1.80
CA PRO A 14 11.42 22.48 -1.17
C PRO A 14 11.34 21.61 0.10
N GLY A 15 12.22 20.60 0.20
CA GLY A 15 12.26 19.69 1.35
C GLY A 15 11.24 18.52 1.32
N SER A 16 10.46 18.41 0.25
CA SER A 16 9.57 17.26 0.00
C SER A 16 10.30 16.04 -0.55
N ARG A 17 9.65 14.88 -0.46
CA ARG A 17 10.11 13.60 -1.03
C ARG A 17 9.11 13.10 -2.06
N SER A 18 9.60 12.43 -3.10
CA SER A 18 8.74 11.75 -4.06
C SER A 18 8.03 10.56 -3.42
N ALA A 19 6.74 10.40 -3.70
CA ALA A 19 5.93 9.24 -3.34
C ALA A 19 6.10 8.04 -4.29
N THR A 20 6.95 8.14 -5.31
CA THR A 20 7.16 7.10 -6.33
C THR A 20 7.49 5.72 -5.73
N TRP A 21 8.31 5.66 -4.68
CA TRP A 21 8.63 4.40 -4.00
C TRP A 21 7.41 3.74 -3.34
N ILE A 22 6.44 4.52 -2.85
CA ILE A 22 5.19 4.01 -2.27
C ILE A 22 4.32 3.40 -3.38
N VAL A 23 4.26 4.07 -4.53
CA VAL A 23 3.53 3.59 -5.71
C VAL A 23 4.14 2.28 -6.21
N TYR A 24 5.47 2.21 -6.37
CA TYR A 24 6.15 0.98 -6.78
C TYR A 24 5.93 -0.16 -5.78
N THR A 25 6.01 0.12 -4.48
CA THR A 25 5.71 -0.88 -3.45
C THR A 25 4.29 -1.43 -3.61
N THR A 26 3.31 -0.56 -3.84
CA THR A 26 1.91 -0.95 -4.06
C THR A 26 1.75 -1.81 -5.32
N LEU A 27 2.42 -1.45 -6.41
CA LEU A 27 2.43 -2.25 -7.66
C LEU A 27 3.06 -3.63 -7.44
N THR A 28 4.17 -3.71 -6.69
CA THR A 28 4.80 -4.97 -6.32
C THR A 28 3.86 -5.85 -5.50
N VAL A 29 3.05 -5.27 -4.60
CA VAL A 29 2.04 -6.02 -3.84
C VAL A 29 1.00 -6.64 -4.78
N TYR A 30 0.46 -5.89 -5.73
CA TYR A 30 -0.50 -6.44 -6.70
C TYR A 30 0.10 -7.55 -7.55
N ALA A 31 1.33 -7.36 -8.04
CA ALA A 31 2.05 -8.38 -8.81
C ALA A 31 2.32 -9.63 -7.97
N ALA A 32 2.71 -9.47 -6.69
CA ALA A 32 2.95 -10.58 -5.77
C ALA A 32 1.65 -11.37 -5.50
N TYR A 33 0.51 -10.68 -5.29
CA TYR A 33 -0.78 -11.33 -5.15
C TYR A 33 -1.17 -12.12 -6.40
N ALA A 34 -1.05 -11.52 -7.59
CA ALA A 34 -1.34 -12.19 -8.85
C ALA A 34 -0.46 -13.44 -9.01
N ALA A 35 0.86 -13.30 -8.77
CA ALA A 35 1.80 -14.41 -8.85
C ALA A 35 1.48 -15.52 -7.83
N ALA A 36 1.12 -15.18 -6.60
CA ALA A 36 0.77 -16.16 -5.56
C ALA A 36 -0.55 -16.89 -5.85
N ILE A 37 -1.55 -16.19 -6.37
CA ILE A 37 -2.82 -16.81 -6.82
C ILE A 37 -2.51 -17.74 -8.00
N THR A 38 -1.82 -17.25 -9.03
CA THR A 38 -1.43 -18.10 -10.16
C THR A 38 -0.62 -19.30 -9.68
N TRP A 39 0.31 -19.13 -8.75
CA TRP A 39 1.11 -20.23 -8.18
C TRP A 39 0.24 -21.28 -7.49
N THR A 40 -0.63 -20.86 -6.57
CA THR A 40 -1.48 -21.77 -5.79
C THR A 40 -2.50 -22.52 -6.65
N TRP A 41 -2.94 -21.95 -7.77
CA TRP A 41 -3.94 -22.56 -8.64
C TRP A 41 -3.34 -23.33 -9.83
N ALA A 42 -2.23 -22.87 -10.40
CA ALA A 42 -1.65 -23.40 -11.64
C ALA A 42 -0.55 -24.46 -11.44
N VAL A 43 0.15 -24.52 -10.29
CA VAL A 43 1.32 -25.41 -10.15
C VAL A 43 0.95 -26.74 -9.50
N SER A 44 1.07 -27.82 -10.27
CA SER A 44 0.56 -29.16 -9.93
C SER A 44 1.54 -30.12 -9.22
N PRO A 45 2.83 -29.80 -8.94
CA PRO A 45 3.60 -30.63 -8.00
C PRO A 45 4.58 -29.89 -7.08
N ALA A 46 4.42 -28.57 -6.84
CA ALA A 46 5.35 -27.85 -5.98
C ALA A 46 5.38 -28.44 -4.55
N SER A 47 6.57 -28.54 -3.96
CA SER A 47 6.72 -29.03 -2.59
C SER A 47 5.99 -28.11 -1.61
N ARG A 48 5.51 -28.67 -0.48
CA ARG A 48 4.85 -27.87 0.56
C ARG A 48 5.73 -26.71 1.04
N ALA A 49 7.04 -26.95 1.19
CA ALA A 49 7.99 -25.93 1.62
C ALA A 49 8.02 -24.73 0.65
N THR A 50 7.96 -24.98 -0.65
CA THR A 50 7.92 -23.92 -1.68
C THR A 50 6.65 -23.10 -1.56
N THR A 51 5.49 -23.75 -1.42
CA THR A 51 4.20 -23.05 -1.26
C THR A 51 4.20 -22.18 0.00
N THR A 52 4.68 -22.71 1.13
CA THR A 52 4.81 -21.93 2.38
C THR A 52 5.75 -20.73 2.22
N ALA A 53 6.91 -20.90 1.55
CA ALA A 53 7.82 -19.79 1.29
C ALA A 53 7.16 -18.68 0.44
N VAL A 54 6.40 -19.05 -0.60
CA VAL A 54 5.65 -18.11 -1.44
C VAL A 54 4.60 -17.35 -0.62
N LEU A 55 3.85 -18.03 0.25
CA LEU A 55 2.82 -17.40 1.09
C LEU A 55 3.42 -16.43 2.11
N ILE A 56 4.51 -16.82 2.78
CA ILE A 56 5.21 -15.93 3.72
C ILE A 56 5.77 -14.72 2.98
N GLY A 57 6.42 -14.92 1.83
CA GLY A 57 6.94 -13.83 1.01
C GLY A 57 5.84 -12.86 0.60
N LEU A 58 4.67 -13.38 0.20
CA LEU A 58 3.49 -12.57 -0.09
C LEU A 58 3.05 -11.74 1.11
N PHE A 59 2.96 -12.34 2.31
CA PHE A 59 2.55 -11.63 3.51
C PHE A 59 3.54 -10.52 3.90
N VAL A 60 4.85 -10.76 3.76
CA VAL A 60 5.89 -9.75 3.96
C VAL A 60 5.69 -8.56 3.02
N VAL A 61 5.59 -8.83 1.71
CA VAL A 61 5.46 -7.78 0.69
C VAL A 61 4.17 -6.98 0.89
N SER A 62 3.06 -7.68 1.16
CA SER A 62 1.75 -7.05 1.41
C SER A 62 1.79 -6.14 2.64
N THR A 63 2.41 -6.61 3.73
CA THR A 63 2.58 -5.81 4.95
C THR A 63 3.45 -4.59 4.71
N ALA A 64 4.56 -4.75 3.95
CA ALA A 64 5.43 -3.64 3.57
C ALA A 64 4.66 -2.57 2.77
N GLY A 65 3.74 -2.97 1.88
CA GLY A 65 2.86 -2.05 1.17
C GLY A 65 1.94 -1.25 2.09
N CYS A 66 1.28 -1.92 3.05
CA CYS A 66 0.44 -1.24 4.05
C CYS A 66 1.25 -0.26 4.91
N VAL A 67 2.45 -0.65 5.33
CA VAL A 67 3.36 0.22 6.11
C VAL A 67 3.85 1.40 5.27
N ALA A 68 4.25 1.17 4.02
CA ALA A 68 4.64 2.23 3.10
C ALA A 68 3.53 3.26 2.90
N GLN A 69 2.28 2.81 2.77
CA GLN A 69 1.11 3.69 2.70
C GLN A 69 0.90 4.48 3.99
N ALA A 70 1.07 3.85 5.16
CA ALA A 70 0.97 4.53 6.46
C ALA A 70 2.03 5.63 6.62
N ILE A 71 3.27 5.34 6.24
CA ILE A 71 4.37 6.31 6.20
C ILE A 71 4.04 7.44 5.23
N GLY A 72 3.61 7.10 4.02
CA GLY A 72 3.27 8.07 2.97
C GLY A 72 2.18 9.06 3.38
N THR A 73 1.15 8.56 4.04
CA THR A 73 0.00 9.36 4.48
C THR A 73 0.26 10.13 5.77
N GLY A 74 1.12 9.62 6.66
CA GLY A 74 1.35 10.18 7.99
C GLY A 74 2.56 11.11 8.11
N SER A 75 3.55 10.98 7.24
CA SER A 75 4.81 11.73 7.39
C SER A 75 4.62 13.23 7.15
N ARG A 76 5.01 14.02 8.15
CA ARG A 76 4.97 15.48 8.12
C ARG A 76 6.33 16.08 8.45
N ARG A 77 6.65 17.18 7.79
CA ARG A 77 7.80 18.03 8.06
C ARG A 77 7.31 19.47 8.16
N ASP A 78 7.60 20.14 9.27
CA ASP A 78 7.19 21.52 9.54
C ASP A 78 5.66 21.72 9.38
N GLY A 79 4.88 20.76 9.88
CA GLY A 79 3.41 20.76 9.79
C GLY A 79 2.82 20.41 8.43
N ARG A 80 3.65 20.26 7.38
CA ARG A 80 3.23 19.94 6.01
C ARG A 80 3.48 18.47 5.66
N PRO A 81 2.70 17.85 4.75
CA PRO A 81 2.99 16.50 4.26
C PRO A 81 4.41 16.38 3.71
N THR A 82 5.08 15.24 3.91
CA THR A 82 6.44 15.03 3.39
C THR A 82 6.46 14.45 1.98
N TYR A 83 5.50 13.57 1.66
CA TYR A 83 5.47 12.84 0.40
C TYR A 83 4.50 13.48 -0.59
N TYR A 84 4.99 13.75 -1.80
CA TYR A 84 4.22 14.34 -2.89
C TYR A 84 4.27 13.44 -4.13
N ALA A 85 3.20 13.48 -4.91
CA ALA A 85 3.11 12.83 -6.20
C ALA A 85 2.72 13.85 -7.26
N MET A 86 3.23 13.65 -8.47
CA MET A 86 2.85 14.46 -9.62
C MET A 86 1.47 14.01 -10.11
N ASN A 87 0.56 14.95 -10.20
CA ASN A 87 -0.76 14.78 -10.80
C ASN A 87 -0.62 14.80 -12.35
N ARG A 88 -1.67 14.38 -13.06
CA ARG A 88 -1.66 14.28 -14.54
C ARG A 88 -1.47 15.63 -15.23
N ASP A 89 -1.89 16.72 -14.59
CA ASP A 89 -1.70 18.10 -15.03
C ASP A 89 -0.28 18.64 -14.76
N GLY A 90 0.61 17.81 -14.22
CA GLY A 90 1.98 18.16 -13.88
C GLY A 90 2.13 18.91 -12.56
N THR A 91 1.05 19.11 -11.80
CA THR A 91 1.11 19.73 -10.48
C THR A 91 1.55 18.72 -9.42
N TRP A 92 2.32 19.16 -8.43
CA TRP A 92 2.70 18.31 -7.30
C TRP A 92 1.70 18.46 -6.16
N VAL A 93 1.05 17.35 -5.82
CA VAL A 93 0.06 17.30 -4.74
C VAL A 93 0.52 16.37 -3.62
N PRO A 94 0.15 16.65 -2.36
CA PRO A 94 0.45 15.75 -1.25
C PRO A 94 -0.11 14.35 -1.51
N PHE A 95 0.69 13.32 -1.30
CA PHE A 95 0.26 11.93 -1.51
C PHE A 95 -1.01 11.59 -0.69
N VAL A 96 -1.10 12.12 0.54
CA VAL A 96 -2.26 11.96 1.42
C VAL A 96 -3.55 12.54 0.82
N ALA A 97 -3.47 13.56 -0.04
CA ALA A 97 -4.64 14.17 -0.69
C ALA A 97 -5.22 13.28 -1.80
N LEU A 98 -4.37 12.45 -2.44
CA LEU A 98 -4.77 11.51 -3.50
C LEU A 98 -5.51 10.27 -2.97
N ILE A 99 -5.49 10.06 -1.65
CA ILE A 99 -6.11 8.92 -0.98
C ILE A 99 -7.36 9.40 -0.25
N THR A 100 -8.44 8.62 -0.34
CA THR A 100 -9.68 8.89 0.39
C THR A 100 -9.85 7.92 1.56
N PRO A 101 -10.49 8.33 2.67
CA PRO A 101 -10.73 7.43 3.81
C PRO A 101 -11.49 6.17 3.39
N ARG A 102 -12.42 6.30 2.43
CA ARG A 102 -13.18 5.18 1.87
C ARG A 102 -12.26 4.17 1.19
N ARG A 103 -11.31 4.61 0.35
CA ARG A 103 -10.35 3.71 -0.31
C ARG A 103 -9.46 2.96 0.68
N VAL A 104 -9.03 3.63 1.75
CA VAL A 104 -8.25 2.97 2.81
C VAL A 104 -9.10 1.93 3.54
N ALA A 105 -10.35 2.26 3.87
CA ALA A 105 -11.26 1.35 4.57
C ALA A 105 -11.68 0.14 3.71
N THR A 106 -11.74 0.27 2.39
CA THR A 106 -12.03 -0.86 1.48
C THR A 106 -10.84 -1.82 1.32
N GLY A 107 -9.61 -1.37 1.60
CA GLY A 107 -8.40 -2.18 1.43
C GLY A 107 -8.44 -3.51 2.20
N PRO A 108 -8.74 -3.53 3.50
CA PRO A 108 -8.87 -4.76 4.28
C PRO A 108 -9.92 -5.74 3.74
N ALA A 109 -11.06 -5.23 3.24
CA ALA A 109 -12.12 -6.08 2.68
C ALA A 109 -11.67 -6.78 1.40
N ILE A 110 -11.00 -6.06 0.50
CA ILE A 110 -10.42 -6.64 -0.72
C ILE A 110 -9.31 -7.65 -0.36
N GLY A 111 -8.44 -7.29 0.60
CA GLY A 111 -7.38 -8.16 1.09
C GLY A 111 -7.92 -9.48 1.65
N ALA A 112 -8.99 -9.42 2.45
CA ALA A 112 -9.66 -10.60 2.99
C ALA A 112 -10.25 -11.51 1.89
N ALA A 113 -10.87 -10.93 0.86
CA ALA A 113 -11.40 -11.69 -0.27
C ALA A 113 -10.29 -12.42 -1.05
N ILE A 114 -9.18 -11.73 -1.33
CA ILE A 114 -8.02 -12.34 -2.00
C ILE A 114 -7.43 -13.47 -1.17
N LEU A 115 -7.30 -13.26 0.14
CA LEU A 115 -6.79 -14.26 1.05
C LEU A 115 -7.69 -15.50 1.11
N ALA A 116 -9.01 -15.35 1.07
CA ALA A 116 -9.93 -16.48 1.07
C ALA A 116 -9.68 -17.39 -0.15
N VAL A 117 -9.46 -16.81 -1.34
CA VAL A 117 -9.12 -17.54 -2.56
C VAL A 117 -7.78 -18.28 -2.44
N LEU A 118 -6.76 -17.64 -1.86
CA LEU A 118 -5.46 -18.27 -1.61
C LEU A 118 -5.59 -19.44 -0.63
N THR A 119 -6.33 -19.24 0.45
CA THR A 119 -6.54 -20.26 1.50
C THR A 119 -7.27 -21.46 0.92
N ALA A 120 -8.32 -21.25 0.12
CA ALA A 120 -9.02 -22.31 -0.59
C ALA A 120 -8.08 -23.12 -1.50
N GLY A 121 -7.22 -22.46 -2.27
CA GLY A 121 -6.21 -23.12 -3.11
C GLY A 121 -5.25 -24.00 -2.29
N VAL A 122 -4.77 -23.49 -1.15
CA VAL A 122 -3.89 -24.24 -0.23
C VAL A 122 -4.59 -25.46 0.37
N PHE A 123 -5.87 -25.34 0.73
CA PHE A 123 -6.67 -26.48 1.21
C PHE A 123 -6.79 -27.56 0.15
N LEU A 124 -7.14 -27.18 -1.09
CA LEU A 124 -7.32 -28.13 -2.19
C LEU A 124 -6.03 -28.86 -2.57
N ARG A 125 -4.87 -28.20 -2.46
CA ARG A 125 -3.59 -28.74 -2.95
C ARG A 125 -2.73 -29.41 -1.90
N HIS A 126 -2.88 -29.05 -0.63
CA HIS A 126 -1.94 -29.45 0.42
C HIS A 126 -2.60 -29.79 1.77
N SER A 127 -3.87 -30.14 1.79
CA SER A 127 -4.62 -30.50 3.01
C SER A 127 -4.70 -29.38 4.06
N GLY A 128 -4.53 -28.11 3.65
CA GLY A 128 -4.72 -26.93 4.50
C GLY A 128 -3.45 -26.20 4.93
N PRO A 129 -3.58 -25.09 5.68
CA PRO A 129 -2.45 -24.30 6.20
C PRO A 129 -1.69 -25.04 7.31
N THR A 130 -0.38 -24.82 7.40
CA THR A 130 0.45 -25.32 8.51
C THR A 130 0.38 -24.35 9.69
N MET A 131 0.81 -24.78 10.88
CA MET A 131 0.94 -23.90 12.04
C MET A 131 1.81 -22.67 11.74
N LEU A 132 2.88 -22.85 10.98
CA LEU A 132 3.78 -21.77 10.59
C LEU A 132 3.08 -20.75 9.67
N ASP A 133 2.26 -21.20 8.73
CA ASP A 133 1.47 -20.32 7.87
C ASP A 133 0.45 -19.51 8.70
N VAL A 134 -0.18 -20.14 9.69
CA VAL A 134 -1.17 -19.50 10.58
C VAL A 134 -0.51 -18.44 11.46
N VAL A 135 0.64 -18.74 12.07
CA VAL A 135 1.37 -17.77 12.90
C VAL A 135 1.86 -16.59 12.05
N ALA A 136 2.47 -16.87 10.90
CA ALA A 136 2.89 -15.83 9.97
C ALA A 136 1.70 -14.96 9.57
N PHE A 137 0.59 -15.57 9.17
CA PHE A 137 -0.63 -14.88 8.82
C PHE A 137 -1.14 -13.97 9.95
N GLY A 138 -1.18 -14.46 11.19
CA GLY A 138 -1.62 -13.68 12.34
C GLY A 138 -0.77 -12.43 12.58
N VAL A 139 0.55 -12.58 12.59
CA VAL A 139 1.50 -11.48 12.81
C VAL A 139 1.38 -10.43 11.70
N TYR A 140 1.40 -10.85 10.44
CA TYR A 140 1.30 -9.93 9.30
C TYR A 140 -0.07 -9.26 9.22
N THR A 141 -1.14 -9.97 9.56
CA THR A 141 -2.50 -9.39 9.60
C THR A 141 -2.60 -8.27 10.62
N VAL A 142 -2.06 -8.46 11.83
CA VAL A 142 -2.06 -7.42 12.87
C VAL A 142 -1.27 -6.19 12.40
N ALA A 143 -0.07 -6.41 11.85
CA ALA A 143 0.78 -5.32 11.35
C ALA A 143 0.12 -4.55 10.19
N ALA A 144 -0.42 -5.25 9.19
CA ALA A 144 -1.07 -4.66 8.04
C ALA A 144 -2.33 -3.87 8.44
N ASN A 145 -3.20 -4.44 9.28
CA ASN A 145 -4.40 -3.75 9.75
C ASN A 145 -4.07 -2.54 10.63
N GLY A 146 -3.05 -2.64 11.48
CA GLY A 146 -2.55 -1.49 12.25
C GLY A 146 -2.07 -0.35 11.34
N ALA A 147 -1.30 -0.67 10.31
CA ALA A 147 -0.84 0.31 9.32
C ALA A 147 -2.00 0.94 8.52
N MET A 148 -3.01 0.14 8.15
CA MET A 148 -4.21 0.64 7.46
C MET A 148 -5.06 1.53 8.37
N ALA A 149 -5.20 1.19 9.66
CA ALA A 149 -5.90 2.01 10.64
C ALA A 149 -5.20 3.36 10.85
N LEU A 150 -3.86 3.38 10.92
CA LEU A 150 -3.07 4.60 10.96
C LEU A 150 -3.25 5.43 9.69
N SER A 151 -3.14 4.81 8.52
CA SER A 151 -3.37 5.46 7.22
C SER A 151 -4.75 6.11 7.17
N TYR A 152 -5.78 5.41 7.64
CA TYR A 152 -7.15 5.93 7.68
C TYR A 152 -7.24 7.18 8.57
N ARG A 153 -6.63 7.14 9.76
CA ARG A 153 -6.58 8.30 10.66
C ARG A 153 -5.86 9.49 10.02
N HIS A 154 -4.71 9.26 9.38
CA HIS A 154 -3.94 10.32 8.72
C HIS A 154 -4.74 10.99 7.61
N VAL A 155 -5.34 10.18 6.72
CA VAL A 155 -6.13 10.67 5.59
C VAL A 155 -7.39 11.39 6.09
N ARG A 156 -8.11 10.82 7.06
CA ARG A 156 -9.29 11.45 7.65
C ARG A 156 -8.96 12.81 8.30
N ASN A 157 -7.86 12.89 9.04
CA ASN A 157 -7.45 14.12 9.70
C ASN A 157 -7.00 15.18 8.67
N TYR A 158 -6.30 14.77 7.62
CA TYR A 158 -5.92 15.68 6.53
C TYR A 158 -7.15 16.31 5.86
N HIS A 159 -8.12 15.50 5.43
CA HIS A 159 -9.33 16.00 4.76
C HIS A 159 -10.29 16.78 5.67
N ARG A 160 -10.22 16.58 6.99
CA ARG A 160 -10.95 17.41 7.96
C ARG A 160 -10.32 18.77 8.20
N SER A 161 -9.00 18.87 8.03
CA SER A 161 -8.22 20.07 8.33
C SER A 161 -7.92 20.89 7.07
N ALA A 162 -8.08 20.29 5.88
CA ALA A 162 -7.96 21.00 4.62
C ALA A 162 -9.15 21.99 4.52
N PRO A 163 -8.88 23.30 4.33
CA PRO A 163 -9.95 24.25 4.05
C PRO A 163 -10.71 23.77 2.82
N VAL A 164 -12.03 23.72 2.92
CA VAL A 164 -12.91 23.58 1.76
C VAL A 164 -12.69 24.85 0.95
N ASP A 165 -11.96 24.79 -0.17
CA ASP A 165 -11.99 25.90 -1.12
C ASP A 165 -13.46 26.07 -1.55
N PRO A 166 -14.11 27.22 -1.25
CA PRO A 166 -15.39 27.52 -1.85
C PRO A 166 -15.12 27.69 -3.34
N GLN A 167 -15.66 26.76 -4.14
CA GLN A 167 -15.68 26.86 -5.61
C GLN A 167 -16.45 28.10 -6.05
#